data_AF-A0A318UH76-F1
#
_entry.id   AF-A0A318UH76-F1
#
_cell.length_a   1.000
_cell.length_b   1.000
_cell.length_c   1.000
_cell.angle_alpha   90.00
_cell.angle_beta   90.00
_cell.angle_gamma   90.00
#
_symmetry.space_group_name_H-M   'P 1'
#
loop_
_entity.id
_entity.type
_entity.pdbx_description
1 polymer ?
#
loop_
_entity_poly.entity_id
_entity_poly.type
_entity_poly.pdbx_seq_one_letter_code
_entity_poly.pdbx_strand_id
1 'polypeptide(L)'
;MKSISLMSAFCTILLFLCSFSSKTKQSEWGAWNSFTGYPNIEFRVKNIGYNSYAKKWQWNFQFRNSYSRTVTFNYGYTSAYGNCVKNHTIYRLAPGEKSGEAGGLIDEANRISLCIDKVEFSNSK
;
A
#
# COMPACT_ATOMS: atom_id res chain seq x y z
N MET A 1 23.21 60.65 -41.06
CA MET A 1 22.38 59.69 -41.83
C MET A 1 22.45 58.34 -41.14
N LYS A 2 21.33 57.63 -41.08
CA LYS A 2 21.13 56.36 -40.36
C LYS A 2 21.82 55.21 -41.09
N SER A 3 22.48 54.32 -40.36
CA SER A 3 22.73 52.94 -40.83
C SER A 3 22.61 52.00 -39.63
N ILE A 4 21.45 51.35 -39.56
CA ILE A 4 21.15 50.24 -38.67
C ILE A 4 21.72 48.99 -39.36
N SER A 5 22.61 48.25 -38.71
CA SER A 5 23.00 46.90 -39.15
C SER A 5 22.57 45.88 -38.13
N LEU A 6 21.73 44.97 -38.63
CA LEU A 6 21.11 43.80 -38.03
C LEU A 6 22.13 42.66 -37.83
N MET A 7 21.72 41.65 -37.06
CA MET A 7 22.35 40.31 -36.86
C MET A 7 23.46 40.29 -35.81
N SER A 8 23.46 39.46 -34.78
CA SER A 8 22.86 38.14 -34.63
C SER A 8 22.72 37.86 -33.12
N ALA A 9 21.48 37.80 -32.62
CA ALA A 9 21.19 37.29 -31.30
C ALA A 9 21.24 35.76 -31.36
N PHE A 10 22.42 35.18 -31.14
CA PHE A 10 22.55 33.73 -30.90
C PHE A 10 22.05 33.42 -29.49
N CYS A 11 20.74 33.35 -29.36
CA CYS A 11 20.02 32.76 -28.24
C CYS A 11 20.14 31.23 -28.36
N THR A 12 21.23 30.66 -27.84
CA THR A 12 21.38 29.20 -27.67
C THR A 12 20.48 28.76 -26.52
N ILE A 13 19.18 28.63 -26.82
CA ILE A 13 18.23 27.91 -25.99
C ILE A 13 18.62 26.44 -26.02
N LEU A 14 19.35 25.99 -25.00
CA LEU A 14 19.59 24.59 -24.75
C LEU A 14 18.26 23.95 -24.29
N LEU A 15 17.48 23.44 -25.23
CA LEU A 15 16.30 22.63 -24.96
C LEU A 15 16.75 21.30 -24.34
N PHE A 16 16.92 21.30 -23.01
CA PHE A 16 17.08 20.09 -22.23
C PHE A 16 15.72 19.37 -22.21
N LEU A 17 15.49 18.54 -23.23
CA LEU A 17 14.35 17.63 -23.32
C LEU A 17 14.50 16.56 -22.22
N CYS A 18 14.09 16.89 -20.99
CA CYS A 18 13.79 15.88 -19.99
C CYS A 18 12.57 15.10 -20.49
N SER A 19 12.81 13.96 -21.12
CA SER A 19 11.79 12.96 -21.37
C SER A 19 11.28 12.44 -20.02
N PHE A 20 10.24 13.07 -19.49
CA PHE A 20 9.47 12.50 -18.39
C PHE A 20 8.70 11.30 -18.95
N SER A 21 9.33 10.12 -18.91
CA SER A 21 8.59 8.86 -19.00
C SER A 21 7.74 8.73 -17.73
N SER A 22 6.51 9.22 -17.79
CA SER A 22 5.48 8.92 -16.81
C SER A 22 5.19 7.41 -16.88
N LYS A 23 5.91 6.61 -16.08
CA LYS A 23 5.47 5.24 -15.79
C LYS A 23 4.05 5.34 -15.28
N THR A 24 3.13 4.64 -15.93
CA THR A 24 1.79 4.38 -15.40
C THR A 24 1.97 3.91 -13.96
N LYS A 25 1.40 4.63 -12.99
CA LYS A 25 1.53 4.29 -11.56
C LYS A 25 0.96 2.89 -11.34
N GLN A 26 1.82 1.88 -11.42
CA GLN A 26 1.54 0.61 -10.78
C GLN A 26 1.30 0.95 -9.32
N SER A 27 0.12 0.63 -8.81
CA SER A 27 -0.23 0.92 -7.42
C SER A 27 0.90 0.45 -6.50
N GLU A 28 1.51 1.38 -5.79
CA GLU A 28 2.60 1.05 -4.88
C GLU A 28 2.03 0.61 -3.53
N TRP A 29 2.79 -0.20 -2.82
CA TRP A 29 2.46 -0.52 -1.44
C TRP A 29 2.48 0.75 -0.59
N GLY A 30 1.46 0.93 0.23
CA GLY A 30 1.47 1.93 1.29
C GLY A 30 2.56 1.62 2.34
N ALA A 31 2.79 2.60 3.22
CA ALA A 31 3.66 2.42 4.37
C ALA A 31 3.16 1.32 5.31
N TRP A 32 4.09 0.74 6.07
CA TRP A 32 3.73 -0.13 7.18
C TRP A 32 3.08 0.68 8.30
N ASN A 33 1.99 0.16 8.84
CA ASN A 33 1.23 0.72 9.96
C ASN A 33 1.03 -0.36 11.02
N SER A 34 0.80 0.05 12.26
CA SER A 34 0.56 -0.88 13.37
C SER A 34 -0.90 -0.91 13.77
N PHE A 35 -1.36 -2.04 14.31
CA PHE A 35 -2.67 -2.10 14.95
C PHE A 35 -2.65 -1.51 16.37
N THR A 36 -3.69 -0.76 16.72
CA THR A 36 -3.93 -0.35 18.11
C THR A 36 -4.05 -1.60 19.00
N GLY A 37 -3.31 -1.64 20.11
CA GLY A 37 -3.27 -2.79 21.03
C GLY A 37 -2.25 -3.88 20.67
N TYR A 38 -1.79 -3.94 19.42
CA TYR A 38 -0.79 -4.91 18.97
C TYR A 38 0.26 -4.23 18.09
N PRO A 39 1.10 -3.34 18.67
CA PRO A 39 1.95 -2.44 17.90
C PRO A 39 3.00 -3.13 17.02
N ASN A 40 3.35 -4.39 17.31
CA ASN A 40 4.31 -5.17 16.53
C ASN A 40 3.65 -6.23 15.62
N ILE A 41 2.31 -6.21 15.49
CA ILE A 41 1.65 -6.74 14.29
C ILE A 41 1.47 -5.54 13.37
N GLU A 42 2.24 -5.52 12.29
CA GLU A 42 2.21 -4.42 11.34
C GLU A 42 1.56 -4.88 10.04
N PHE A 43 0.91 -3.95 9.34
CA PHE A 43 0.23 -4.18 8.09
C PHE A 43 0.55 -3.10 7.07
N ARG A 44 0.39 -3.44 5.79
CA ARG A 44 0.37 -2.47 4.69
C ARG A 44 -0.66 -2.89 3.67
N VAL A 45 -1.13 -1.92 2.89
CA VAL A 45 -2.18 -2.11 1.90
C VAL A 45 -1.76 -1.55 0.54
N LYS A 46 -2.36 -2.08 -0.52
CA LYS A 46 -2.16 -1.66 -1.90
C LYS A 46 -3.50 -1.76 -2.65
N ASN A 47 -3.99 -0.66 -3.20
CA ASN A 47 -5.21 -0.68 -4.03
C ASN A 47 -4.84 -1.17 -5.43
N ILE A 48 -5.27 -2.36 -5.83
CA ILE A 48 -4.95 -2.94 -7.14
C ILE A 48 -5.73 -2.26 -8.28
N GLY A 49 -6.87 -1.64 -7.98
CA GLY A 49 -7.72 -0.95 -8.94
C GLY A 49 -9.17 -1.44 -8.89
N TYR A 50 -9.98 -0.92 -9.79
CA TYR A 50 -11.39 -1.28 -9.88
C TYR A 50 -11.57 -2.60 -10.64
N ASN A 51 -12.25 -3.56 -10.02
CA ASN A 51 -12.68 -4.80 -10.65
C ASN A 51 -14.08 -4.59 -11.26
N SER A 52 -14.15 -4.50 -12.58
CA SER A 52 -15.40 -4.23 -13.32
C SER A 52 -16.43 -5.35 -13.22
N TYR A 53 -16.00 -6.61 -13.08
CA TYR A 53 -16.89 -7.75 -12.93
C TYR A 53 -17.60 -7.73 -11.57
N ALA A 54 -16.84 -7.56 -10.49
CA ALA A 54 -17.39 -7.51 -9.14
C ALA A 54 -17.99 -6.14 -8.78
N LYS A 55 -17.79 -5.13 -9.62
CA LYS A 55 -18.13 -3.73 -9.39
C LYS A 55 -17.57 -3.16 -8.07
N LYS A 56 -16.37 -3.61 -7.69
CA LYS A 56 -15.70 -3.30 -6.41
C LYS A 56 -14.23 -2.96 -6.62
N TRP A 57 -13.63 -2.23 -5.69
CA TRP A 57 -12.20 -1.96 -5.65
C TRP A 57 -11.47 -3.14 -5.01
N GLN A 58 -10.43 -3.61 -5.70
CA GLN A 58 -9.58 -4.68 -5.20
C GLN A 58 -8.42 -4.10 -4.39
N TRP A 59 -8.23 -4.64 -3.20
CA TRP A 59 -7.13 -4.28 -2.31
C TRP A 59 -6.33 -5.53 -1.96
N ASN A 60 -5.01 -5.41 -2.00
CA ASN A 60 -4.11 -6.37 -1.41
C ASN A 60 -3.63 -5.84 -0.06
N PHE A 61 -3.37 -6.76 0.86
CA PHE A 61 -2.82 -6.48 2.17
C PHE A 61 -1.77 -7.53 2.54
N GLN A 62 -0.81 -7.10 3.36
CA GLN A 62 0.27 -7.93 3.86
C GLN A 62 0.55 -7.58 5.31
N PHE A 63 0.90 -8.58 6.10
CA PHE A 63 1.22 -8.45 7.51
C PHE A 63 2.69 -8.76 7.75
N ARG A 64 3.26 -8.22 8.82
CA ARG A 64 4.56 -8.62 9.34
C ARG A 64 4.55 -8.67 10.85
N ASN A 65 5.35 -9.59 11.40
CA ASN A 65 5.55 -9.73 12.82
C ASN A 65 6.89 -9.10 13.22
N SER A 66 6.83 -8.05 14.02
CA SER A 66 8.01 -7.37 14.58
C SER A 66 8.23 -7.72 16.06
N TYR A 67 7.43 -8.64 16.63
CA TYR A 67 7.74 -9.22 17.94
C TYR A 67 8.95 -10.16 17.85
N SER A 68 9.66 -10.33 18.96
CA SER A 68 10.74 -11.32 19.11
C SER A 68 10.25 -12.77 19.27
N ARG A 69 8.93 -13.01 19.16
CA ARG A 69 8.29 -14.31 19.29
C ARG A 69 7.25 -14.53 18.21
N THR A 70 6.93 -15.79 17.92
CA THR A 70 5.89 -16.16 16.96
C THR A 70 4.52 -15.66 17.43
N VAL A 71 3.78 -15.03 16.53
CA VAL A 71 2.42 -14.57 16.75
C VAL A 71 1.46 -15.30 15.82
N THR A 72 0.34 -15.75 16.37
CA THR A 72 -0.79 -16.27 15.61
C THR A 72 -1.93 -15.27 15.71
N PHE A 73 -2.62 -14.95 14.63
CA PHE A 73 -3.78 -14.06 14.64
C PHE A 73 -4.71 -14.31 13.46
N ASN A 74 -5.97 -13.92 13.65
CA ASN A 74 -6.94 -13.77 12.57
C ASN A 74 -6.98 -12.31 12.12
N TYR A 75 -7.38 -12.08 10.88
CA TYR A 75 -7.60 -10.72 10.38
C TYR A 75 -8.96 -10.58 9.68
N GLY A 76 -9.41 -9.35 9.54
CA GLY A 76 -10.55 -8.99 8.71
C GLY A 76 -10.31 -7.67 8.00
N TYR A 77 -11.22 -7.34 7.10
CA TYR A 77 -11.19 -6.07 6.38
C TYR A 77 -12.60 -5.54 6.15
N THR A 78 -12.73 -4.23 5.99
CA THR A 78 -14.01 -3.56 5.76
C THR A 78 -13.81 -2.20 5.11
N SER A 79 -14.88 -1.64 4.54
CA SER A 79 -14.93 -0.23 4.17
C SER A 79 -14.82 0.64 5.43
N ALA A 80 -14.31 1.86 5.28
CA ALA A 80 -13.82 2.75 6.35
C ALA A 80 -14.53 2.72 7.72
N TYR A 81 -15.85 2.51 7.75
CA TYR A 81 -16.70 2.62 8.94
C TYR A 81 -17.59 1.40 9.18
N GLY A 82 -17.35 0.28 8.49
CA GLY A 82 -18.13 -0.94 8.68
C GLY A 82 -17.71 -1.75 9.90
N ASN A 83 -18.58 -2.67 10.32
CA ASN A 83 -18.15 -3.77 11.18
C ASN A 83 -17.08 -4.57 10.44
N CYS A 84 -16.03 -4.98 11.14
CA CYS A 84 -14.96 -5.72 10.48
C CYS A 84 -15.49 -7.05 9.95
N VAL A 85 -15.40 -7.26 8.64
CA VAL A 85 -15.74 -8.55 8.04
C VAL A 85 -14.60 -9.49 8.37
N LYS A 86 -14.83 -10.38 9.34
CA LYS A 86 -13.82 -11.33 9.78
C LYS A 86 -13.52 -12.29 8.62
N ASN A 87 -12.28 -12.30 8.16
CA ASN A 87 -11.79 -13.37 7.32
C ASN A 87 -11.30 -14.48 8.26
N HIS A 88 -11.63 -15.74 7.97
CA HIS A 88 -11.21 -16.87 8.79
C HIS A 88 -9.76 -17.30 8.53
N THR A 89 -9.02 -16.56 7.69
CA THR A 89 -7.61 -16.82 7.45
C THR A 89 -6.81 -16.52 8.72
N ILE A 90 -6.07 -17.53 9.17
CA ILE A 90 -5.18 -17.46 10.33
C ILE A 90 -3.76 -17.32 9.82
N TYR A 91 -3.04 -16.30 10.29
CA TYR A 91 -1.60 -16.21 10.09
C TYR A 91 -0.85 -16.64 11.35
N ARG A 92 0.19 -17.43 11.15
CA ARG A 92 1.20 -17.73 12.17
C ARG A 92 2.54 -17.24 11.62
N LEU A 93 3.07 -16.16 12.20
CA LEU A 93 4.28 -15.49 11.72
C LEU A 93 5.39 -15.60 12.77
N ALA A 94 6.53 -16.14 12.40
CA ALA A 94 7.76 -16.13 13.18
C ALA A 94 8.30 -14.70 13.35
N PRO A 95 9.26 -14.47 14.27
CA PRO A 95 9.89 -13.16 14.44
C PRO A 95 10.48 -12.62 13.13
N GLY A 96 10.13 -11.40 12.75
CA GLY A 96 10.57 -10.76 11.50
C GLY A 96 9.89 -11.27 10.23
N GLU A 97 9.02 -12.27 10.31
CA GLU A 97 8.37 -12.87 9.15
C GLU A 97 7.27 -11.95 8.58
N LYS A 98 7.10 -12.02 7.25
CA LYS A 98 6.00 -11.39 6.52
C LYS A 98 5.03 -12.46 6.03
N SER A 99 3.74 -12.15 6.07
CA SER A 99 2.74 -13.00 5.43
C SER A 99 2.90 -12.98 3.91
N GLY A 100 2.27 -13.95 3.24
CA GLY A 100 1.91 -13.80 1.83
C GLY A 100 0.96 -12.61 1.61
N GLU A 101 0.70 -12.29 0.35
CA GLU A 101 -0.32 -11.30 0.00
C GLU A 101 -1.71 -11.95 0.10
N ALA A 102 -2.63 -11.24 0.73
CA ALA A 102 -4.05 -11.57 0.68
C ALA A 102 -4.83 -10.41 0.09
N GLY A 103 -6.04 -10.70 -0.41
CA GLY A 103 -6.83 -9.77 -1.18
C GLY A 103 -8.27 -9.66 -0.70
N GLY A 104 -8.88 -8.50 -0.94
CA GLY A 104 -10.28 -8.22 -0.64
C GLY A 104 -10.92 -7.29 -1.67
N LEU A 105 -12.22 -7.44 -1.85
CA LEU A 105 -13.04 -6.57 -2.71
C LEU A 105 -13.93 -5.70 -1.83
N ILE A 106 -13.82 -4.39 -1.94
CA ILE A 106 -14.61 -3.43 -1.16
C ILE A 106 -15.21 -2.34 -2.06
N ASP A 107 -16.21 -1.61 -1.57
CA ASP A 107 -16.89 -0.58 -2.35
C ASP A 107 -16.08 0.75 -2.43
N GLU A 108 -15.05 0.92 -1.59
CA GLU A 108 -14.28 2.16 -1.46
C GLU A 108 -12.92 2.13 -2.20
N ALA A 109 -12.65 3.20 -2.96
CA ALA A 109 -11.41 3.36 -3.72
C ALA A 109 -10.23 3.88 -2.90
N ASN A 110 -10.50 4.68 -1.87
CA ASN A 110 -9.45 5.50 -1.24
C ASN A 110 -9.19 5.10 0.21
N ARG A 111 -9.96 4.16 0.75
CA ARG A 111 -9.85 3.75 2.14
C ARG A 111 -10.24 2.30 2.32
N ILE A 112 -9.54 1.67 3.25
CA ILE A 112 -9.81 0.32 3.75
C ILE A 112 -9.44 0.31 5.22
N SER A 113 -10.21 -0.40 6.02
CA SER A 113 -9.91 -0.65 7.42
C SER A 113 -9.59 -2.14 7.57
N LEU A 114 -8.45 -2.45 8.19
CA LEU A 114 -8.10 -3.81 8.61
C LEU A 114 -8.39 -3.96 10.10
N CYS A 115 -8.74 -5.17 10.52
CA CYS A 115 -8.79 -5.53 11.94
C CYS A 115 -8.06 -6.83 12.18
N ILE A 116 -7.71 -7.07 13.45
CA ILE A 116 -7.12 -8.32 13.91
C ILE A 116 -7.91 -8.84 15.11
N ASP A 117 -7.95 -10.16 15.25
CA ASP A 117 -8.66 -10.87 16.32
C ASP A 117 -7.91 -12.14 16.69
N LYS A 118 -8.23 -12.74 17.84
CA LYS A 118 -7.66 -14.00 18.35
C LYS A 118 -6.12 -14.01 18.31
N VAL A 119 -5.52 -12.93 18.80
CA VAL A 119 -4.06 -12.82 18.84
C VAL A 119 -3.50 -13.70 19.95
N GLU A 120 -2.62 -14.62 19.57
CA GLU A 120 -1.95 -15.56 20.47
C GLU A 120 -0.44 -15.47 20.29
N PHE A 121 0.30 -15.45 21.40
CA PHE A 121 1.75 -15.47 21.38
C PHE A 121 2.23 -16.87 21.71
N SER A 122 3.15 -17.39 20.89
CA SER A 122 3.86 -18.61 21.28
C SER A 122 4.81 -18.27 22.43
N ASN A 123 4.75 -19.04 23.51
CA ASN A 123 5.74 -18.93 24.57
C ASN A 123 7.10 -19.32 24.00
N SER A 124 8.08 -18.44 24.10
CA SER A 124 9.49 -18.81 23.99
C SER A 124 9.76 -19.79 25.13
N LYS A 125 10.06 -21.05 24.78
CA LYS A 125 10.61 -22.01 25.76
C LYS A 125 11.94 -21.50 26.29
#